data_AF-A0A7V9BSJ4-F1
#
_entry.id   AF-A0A7V9BSJ4-F1
#
_cell.length_a   1.000
_cell.length_b   1.000
_cell.length_c   1.000
_cell.angle_alpha   90.00
_cell.angle_beta   90.00
_cell.angle_gamma   90.00
#
_symmetry.space_group_name_H-M   'P 1'
#
loop_
_entity.id
_entity.type
_entity.pdbx_description
1 polymer ?
#
loop_
_entity_poly.entity_id
_entity_poly.type
_entity_poly.pdbx_seq_one_letter_code
_entity_poly.pdbx_strand_id
1 'polypeptide(L)' 'MSETASSEYVQRRLDAYVSAWKSYEPNEIADLFTENAIYHRNPKSTSAIGRAAIVESSREPD' A
#
# COMPACT_ATOMS: atom_id res chain seq x y z
N MET A 1 11.48 16.42 -17.08
CA MET A 1 11.89 15.09 -17.56
C MET A 1 11.24 14.09 -16.62
N SER A 2 10.32 13.24 -17.10
CA SER A 2 9.84 12.11 -16.28
C SER A 2 10.86 10.99 -16.41
N GLU A 3 11.61 10.74 -15.33
CA GLU A 3 12.43 9.54 -15.23
C GLU A 3 11.51 8.33 -15.03
N THR A 4 11.50 7.42 -15.99
CA THR A 4 10.85 6.12 -15.84
C THR A 4 11.61 5.33 -14.78
N ALA A 5 10.90 4.80 -13.78
CA ALA A 5 11.50 3.93 -12.78
C ALA A 5 12.19 2.72 -13.42
N SER A 6 13.33 2.29 -12.89
CA SER A 6 14.01 1.08 -13.37
C SER A 6 13.16 -0.17 -13.13
N SER A 7 13.30 -1.17 -14.00
CA SER A 7 12.60 -2.46 -13.86
C SER A 7 12.88 -3.12 -12.49
N GLU A 8 14.13 -3.05 -12.02
CA GLU A 8 14.52 -3.56 -10.70
C GLU A 8 13.80 -2.85 -9.55
N TYR A 9 13.69 -1.52 -9.63
CA TYR A 9 12.96 -0.75 -8.63
C TYR A 9 11.47 -1.13 -8.60
N VAL A 10 10.86 -1.27 -9.79
CA VAL A 10 9.46 -1.68 -9.92
C VAL A 10 9.26 -3.08 -9.34
N GLN A 11 10.13 -4.04 -9.68
CA GLN A 11 10.05 -5.41 -9.17
C GLN A 11 10.10 -5.44 -7.64
N ARG A 12 11.07 -4.74 -7.03
CA ARG A 12 11.19 -4.65 -5.57
C ARG A 12 9.92 -4.09 -4.90
N ARG A 13 9.29 -3.10 -5.52
CA ARG A 13 8.04 -2.50 -5.00
C ARG A 13 6.87 -3.48 -5.10
N LEU A 14 6.79 -4.26 -6.18
CA LEU A 14 5.76 -5.29 -6.35
C LEU A 14 5.93 -6.43 -5.34
N ASP A 15 7.16 -6.88 -5.11
CA ASP A 15 7.46 -7.94 -4.14
C ASP A 15 7.06 -7.52 -2.72
N ALA A 16 7.42 -6.29 -2.32
CA ALA A 16 7.01 -5.71 -1.04
C ALA A 16 5.48 -5.60 -0.92
N TYR A 17 4.80 -5.15 -1.99
CA TYR A 17 3.35 -5.06 -2.02
C TYR A 17 2.70 -6.44 -1.82
N VAL A 18 3.16 -7.45 -2.56
CA VAL A 18 2.62 -8.81 -2.44
C VAL A 18 2.91 -9.41 -1.06
N SER A 19 4.08 -9.17 -0.48
CA SER A 19 4.41 -9.62 0.88
C SER A 19 3.43 -9.06 1.91
N ALA A 20 3.27 -7.74 1.92
CA ALA A 20 2.45 -7.04 2.91
C ALA A 20 0.99 -7.52 2.91
N TRP A 21 0.40 -7.77 1.74
CA TRP A 21 -0.99 -8.26 1.65
C TRP A 21 -1.14 -9.76 1.87
N LYS A 22 -0.05 -10.53 1.85
CA LYS A 22 -0.06 -11.94 2.27
C LYS A 22 0.08 -12.09 3.79
N SER A 23 0.91 -11.25 4.40
CA SER A 23 1.22 -11.29 5.82
C SER A 23 0.20 -10.54 6.66
N TYR A 24 -0.44 -9.49 6.10
CA TYR A 24 -1.24 -8.51 6.84
C TYR A 24 -0.47 -7.85 8.00
N GLU A 25 0.86 -7.87 7.97
CA GLU A 25 1.68 -7.27 9.01
C GLU A 25 1.57 -5.73 8.94
N PRO A 26 1.13 -5.05 10.03
CA PRO A 26 0.86 -3.62 10.00
C PRO A 26 2.06 -2.76 9.56
N ASN A 27 3.27 -3.18 9.93
CA ASN A 27 4.50 -2.47 9.56
C ASN A 27 4.83 -2.64 8.08
N GLU A 28 4.65 -3.85 7.52
CA GLU A 28 4.88 -4.09 6.08
C GLU A 28 3.90 -3.30 5.22
N ILE A 29 2.64 -3.20 5.67
CA ILE A 29 1.63 -2.37 5.00
C ILE A 29 1.98 -0.88 5.11
N ALA A 30 2.44 -0.42 6.28
CA ALA A 30 2.84 0.97 6.48
C ALA A 30 3.96 1.41 5.53
N ASP A 31 4.94 0.53 5.26
CA ASP A 31 6.08 0.81 4.38
C ASP A 31 5.71 0.99 2.91
N LEU A 32 4.52 0.55 2.49
CA LEU A 32 4.03 0.76 1.13
C LEU A 32 3.62 2.20 0.86
N PHE A 33 3.18 2.93 1.89
CA PHE A 33 2.43 4.18 1.75
C PHE A 33 3.18 5.39 2.30
N THR A 34 3.05 6.52 1.59
CA THR A 34 3.43 7.83 2.12
C THR A 34 2.42 8.28 3.18
N GLU A 35 2.83 9.23 4.03
CA GLU A 35 2.02 9.70 5.16
C GLU A 35 0.59 10.11 4.77
N ASN A 36 0.44 10.75 3.59
CA ASN A 36 -0.83 11.28 3.08
C ASN A 36 -1.40 10.46 1.90
N ALA A 37 -1.03 9.18 1.76
CA ALA A 37 -1.53 8.34 0.68
C ALA A 37 -3.06 8.16 0.74
N ILE A 38 -3.70 8.01 -0.42
CA ILE A 38 -5.11 7.64 -0.53
C ILE A 38 -5.16 6.21 -1.07
N TYR A 39 -5.79 5.30 -0.33
CA TYR A 39 -5.94 3.91 -0.74
C TYR A 39 -7.40 3.60 -1.11
N HIS A 40 -7.58 3.14 -2.34
CA HIS A 40 -8.85 2.69 -2.87
C HIS A 40 -8.88 1.15 -2.90
N ARG A 41 -9.42 0.52 -1.85
CA ARG A 41 -9.53 -0.95 -1.78
C ARG A 41 -10.42 -1.51 -2.87
N ASN A 42 -11.57 -0.88 -3.11
CA ASN A 42 -12.49 -1.27 -4.18
C ASN A 42 -13.16 -0.02 -4.78
N PRO A 43 -13.73 -0.12 -5.99
CA PRO A 43 -14.28 1.04 -6.71
C PRO A 43 -15.50 1.69 -6.04
N LYS A 44 -16.11 1.05 -5.04
CA LYS A 44 -17.37 1.47 -4.43
C LYS A 44 -17.21 1.92 -2.96
N SER A 45 -16.04 1.71 -2.36
CA SER A 45 -15.79 1.98 -0.95
C SER A 45 -15.17 3.35 -0.73
N THR A 46 -15.45 3.92 0.45
CA THR A 46 -14.76 5.11 0.93
C THR A 46 -13.27 4.82 1.02
N SER A 47 -12.46 5.76 0.54
CA SER A 47 -11.01 5.61 0.53
C SER A 47 -10.45 5.77 1.93
N ALA A 48 -9.45 4.97 2.30
CA ALA A 48 -8.66 5.22 3.49
C ALA A 48 -7.66 6.35 3.17
N ILE A 49 -7.71 7.44 3.94
CA ILE A 49 -6.89 8.64 3.73
C ILE A 49 -5.82 8.72 4.83
N GLY A 50 -4.57 8.69 4.40
CA GLY A 50 -3.39 8.72 5.26
C GLY A 50 -2.91 7.32 5.67
N ARG A 51 -1.59 7.15 5.81
CA ARG A 51 -0.96 5.86 6.13
C ARG A 51 -1.58 5.18 7.36
N ALA A 52 -1.86 5.95 8.41
CA ALA A 52 -2.46 5.41 9.63
C ALA A 52 -3.86 4.81 9.37
N ALA A 53 -4.71 5.50 8.61
CA ALA A 53 -6.05 4.99 8.27
C ALA A 53 -5.98 3.75 7.36
N ILE A 54 -5.00 3.72 6.45
CA ILE A 54 -4.79 2.56 5.55
C ILE A 54 -4.40 1.33 6.38
N VAL A 55 -3.43 1.46 7.28
CA VAL A 55 -2.99 0.37 8.16
C VAL A 55 -4.14 -0.08 9.06
N GLU A 56 -4.91 0.84 9.63
CA GLU A 56 -6.05 0.45 10.47
C GLU A 56 -7.10 -0.34 9.67
N SER A 57 -7.45 0.13 8.47
CA SER A 57 -8.40 -0.59 7.60
C SER A 57 -7.95 -2.00 7.22
N SER A 58 -6.63 -2.25 7.20
CA SER A 58 -6.08 -3.56 6.83
C SER A 58 -6.23 -4.63 7.91
N ARG A 59 -6.52 -4.23 9.15
CA ARG A 59 -6.74 -5.14 10.29
C ARG A 59 -8.14 -5.75 10.30
N GLU A 60 -9.07 -5.11 9.60
CA GLU A 60 -10.42 -5.60 9.37
C GLU A 60 -10.48 -6.18 7.94
N PRO A 61 -10.22 -7.49 7.78
CA PRO A 61 -10.51 -8.15 6.50
C PRO A 61 -12.02 -8.09 6.25
N ASP A 62 -12.41 -7.74 5.01
CA ASP A 62 -13.80 -7.82 4.54
C ASP A 62 -14.31 -9.27 4.56
#